data_AF-A0A1V1P6B6-F1
#
_entry.id   AF-A0A1V1P6B6-F1
#
_cell.length_a   1.000
_cell.length_b   1.000
_cell.length_c   1.000
_cell.angle_alpha   90.00
_cell.angle_beta   90.00
_cell.angle_gamma   90.00
#
_symmetry.space_group_name_H-M   'P 1'
#
loop_
_entity.id
_entity.type
_entity.pdbx_description
1 polymer ?
#
loop_
_entity_poly.entity_id
_entity_poly.type
_entity_poly.pdbx_seq_one_letter_code
_entity_poly.pdbx_strand_id
1 'polypeptide(L)' 'MRANYGKKTRQYFAKYTSPLQLIDFGGYKVFESATVDTNILIFEKKISKHLKNKVQLLPVQLERSSIPILVLAAILMQTL' A
#
# COMPACT_ATOMS: atom_id res chain seq x y z
N MET A 1 2.28 14.55 -5.15
CA MET A 1 1.47 14.66 -6.40
C MET A 1 1.68 16.02 -7.04
N ARG A 2 2.41 16.12 -8.17
CA ARG A 2 2.64 17.39 -8.89
C ARG A 2 1.31 17.97 -9.40
N ALA A 3 1.10 19.27 -9.22
CA ALA A 3 -0.23 19.83 -9.02
C ALA A 3 -1.21 19.75 -10.21
N ASN A 4 -0.74 19.67 -11.47
CA ASN A 4 -1.64 19.76 -12.63
C ASN A 4 -1.75 18.48 -13.49
N TYR A 5 -0.69 17.68 -13.61
CA TYR A 5 -0.75 16.43 -14.38
C TYR A 5 -1.62 15.39 -13.67
N GLY A 6 -2.57 14.82 -14.40
CA GLY A 6 -3.53 13.85 -13.88
C GLY A 6 -4.70 14.44 -13.08
N LYS A 7 -4.92 15.76 -13.06
CA LYS A 7 -6.08 16.37 -12.37
C LYS A 7 -7.41 15.77 -12.86
N LYS A 8 -7.59 15.69 -14.17
CA LYS A 8 -8.79 15.09 -14.80
C LYS A 8 -8.97 13.62 -14.40
N THR A 9 -7.88 12.85 -14.42
CA THR A 9 -7.87 11.43 -14.01
C THR A 9 -8.28 11.26 -12.55
N ARG A 10 -7.74 12.08 -11.65
CA ARG A 10 -8.12 12.05 -10.22
C ARG A 10 -9.58 12.42 -10.00
N GLN A 11 -10.07 13.44 -10.70
CA GLN A 11 -11.48 13.83 -10.65
C GLN A 11 -12.39 12.71 -11.17
N TYR A 12 -12.00 12.03 -12.23
CA TYR A 12 -12.71 10.87 -12.76
C TYR A 12 -12.81 9.76 -11.71
N PHE A 13 -11.67 9.32 -11.15
CA PHE A 13 -11.68 8.28 -10.12
C PHE A 13 -12.48 8.70 -8.89
N ALA A 14 -12.29 9.93 -8.38
CA ALA A 14 -13.05 10.43 -7.22
C ALA A 14 -14.57 10.44 -7.43
N LYS A 15 -15.04 10.62 -8.68
CA LYS A 15 -16.47 10.67 -9.02
C LYS A 15 -17.07 9.28 -9.26
N TYR A 16 -16.32 8.38 -9.87
CA TYR A 16 -16.86 7.12 -10.40
C TYR A 16 -16.34 5.86 -9.71
N THR A 17 -15.43 5.98 -8.75
CA THR A 17 -14.90 4.87 -7.97
C THR A 17 -14.96 5.14 -6.47
N SER A 18 -14.90 4.08 -5.67
CA SER A 18 -14.76 4.14 -4.22
C SER A 18 -13.39 3.56 -3.84
N PRO A 19 -12.49 4.36 -3.25
CA PRO A 19 -11.19 3.85 -2.81
C PRO A 19 -11.38 2.87 -1.63
N LEU A 20 -10.63 1.77 -1.67
CA LEU A 20 -10.65 0.72 -0.64
C LEU A 20 -9.38 0.79 0.21
N GLN A 21 -8.22 0.86 -0.43
CA GLN A 21 -6.92 0.78 0.23
C GLN A 21 -5.86 1.56 -0.54
N LEU A 22 -4.97 2.21 0.19
CA LEU A 22 -3.77 2.84 -0.34
C LEU A 22 -2.56 2.27 0.38
N ILE A 23 -1.69 1.62 -0.38
CA ILE A 23 -0.42 1.10 0.09
C ILE A 23 0.66 2.10 -0.31
N ASP A 24 1.25 2.73 0.71
CA ASP A 24 2.35 3.66 0.54
C ASP A 24 3.66 2.95 0.87
N PHE A 25 4.59 3.01 -0.08
CA PHE A 25 5.91 2.40 0.05
C PHE A 25 6.90 3.31 0.79
N GLY A 26 6.54 4.55 1.12
CA GLY A 26 7.30 5.39 2.06
C GLY A 26 8.76 5.65 1.64
N GLY A 27 9.03 5.75 0.34
CA GLY A 27 10.39 5.92 -0.19
C GLY A 27 11.18 4.62 -0.39
N TYR A 28 10.57 3.45 -0.14
CA TYR A 28 11.14 2.17 -0.54
C TYR A 28 11.39 2.14 -2.05
N LYS A 29 12.61 1.77 -2.43
CA LYS A 29 13.05 1.72 -3.83
C LYS A 29 12.48 0.48 -4.51
N VAL A 30 11.25 0.62 -5.02
CA VAL A 30 10.55 -0.47 -5.76
C VAL A 30 11.26 -0.78 -7.09
N PHE A 31 11.81 0.24 -7.74
CA PHE A 31 12.49 0.09 -9.04
C PHE A 31 13.97 0.43 -8.90
N GLU A 32 14.84 -0.51 -9.25
CA GLU A 32 16.29 -0.36 -9.05
C GLU A 32 16.91 0.79 -9.87
N SER A 33 16.33 1.10 -11.02
CA SER A 33 16.89 2.06 -11.98
C SER A 33 16.16 3.41 -12.00
N ALA A 34 15.17 3.65 -11.12
CA ALA A 34 14.39 4.89 -11.11
C ALA A 34 14.20 5.47 -9.70
N THR A 35 14.37 6.79 -9.59
CA THR A 35 14.08 7.55 -8.35
C THR A 35 12.64 8.07 -8.39
N VAL A 36 11.69 7.18 -8.13
CA VAL A 36 10.25 7.50 -8.16
C VAL A 36 9.53 7.00 -6.91
N ASP A 37 8.62 7.82 -6.39
CA ASP A 37 7.69 7.39 -5.35
C ASP A 37 6.65 6.44 -5.96
N THR A 38 6.44 5.29 -5.32
CA THR A 38 5.50 4.27 -5.77
C THR A 38 4.41 4.06 -4.72
N ASN A 39 3.18 3.93 -5.18
CA ASN A 39 2.01 3.66 -4.34
C ASN A 39 1.07 2.71 -5.10
N ILE A 40 0.30 1.89 -4.37
CA ILE A 40 -0.78 1.08 -4.95
C ILE A 40 -2.11 1.57 -4.38
N LEU A 41 -3.02 2.01 -5.25
CA LEU A 41 -4.39 2.35 -4.91
C LEU A 41 -5.34 1.26 -5.40
N ILE A 42 -6.05 0.61 -4.49
CA ILE A 42 -7.09 -0.37 -4.78
C ILE A 42 -8.46 0.33 -4.63
N PHE A 43 -9.32 0.18 -5.62
CA PHE A 43 -10.65 0.79 -5.64
C PHE A 43 -11.67 -0.10 -6.34
N GLU A 44 -12.95 0.10 -6.02
CA GLU A 44 -14.07 -0.55 -6.70
C GLU A 44 -14.78 0.44 -7.65
N LYS A 45 -15.30 -0.08 -8.78
CA LYS A 45 -16.12 0.71 -9.71
C LYS A 45 -17.53 0.89 -9.13
N LYS A 46 -17.69 1.93 -8.33
CA LYS A 46 -18.95 2.31 -7.69
C LYS A 46 -18.97 3.83 -7.53
N ILE A 47 -20.11 4.44 -7.81
CA ILE A 47 -20.29 5.88 -7.57
C ILE A 47 -20.10 6.12 -6.07
N SER A 48 -19.08 6.91 -5.73
CA SER A 48 -18.78 7.30 -4.35
C SER A 48 -20.00 8.03 -3.78
N LYS A 49 -20.76 7.37 -2.90
CA LYS A 49 -21.94 7.97 -2.25
C LYS A 49 -21.55 8.87 -1.08
N HIS A 50 -20.34 8.73 -0.54
CA HIS A 50 -19.79 9.59 0.50
C HIS A 50 -18.26 9.62 0.42
N LEU A 51 -17.66 10.82 0.46
CA LEU A 51 -16.20 11.03 0.56
C LEU A 51 -15.60 10.57 1.92
N LYS A 52 -16.34 9.79 2.73
CA LYS A 52 -16.02 9.44 4.11
C LYS A 52 -15.46 8.02 4.28
N ASN A 53 -15.15 7.32 3.19
CA ASN A 53 -14.53 6.00 3.32
C ASN A 53 -13.09 6.20 3.78
N LYS A 54 -12.83 5.85 5.05
CA LYS A 54 -11.51 5.88 5.67
C LYS A 54 -10.63 4.92 4.88
N VAL A 55 -9.73 5.48 4.06
CA VAL A 55 -8.73 4.69 3.34
C VAL A 55 -7.80 4.11 4.39
N GLN A 56 -7.72 2.78 4.46
CA GLN A 56 -6.74 2.13 5.31
C GLN A 56 -5.36 2.34 4.68
N LEU A 57 -4.51 3.08 5.39
CA LEU A 57 -3.09 3.20 5.08
C LEU A 57 -2.39 2.05 5.79
N LEU A 58 -1.89 1.09 5.02
CA LEU A 58 -1.01 0.06 5.56
C LEU A 58 0.42 0.44 5.18
N PRO A 59 1.29 0.74 6.16
CA PRO A 59 2.71 0.85 5.88
C PRO A 59 3.22 -0.50 5.38
N VAL A 60 4.13 -0.50 4.42
CA VAL A 60 4.83 -1.71 3.99
C VAL A 60 5.85 -2.08 5.08
N GLN A 61 5.52 -2.99 6.01
CA GLN A 61 6.52 -3.67 6.82
C GLN A 61 7.17 -4.80 6.00
N LEU A 62 8.27 -4.46 5.32
CA LEU A 62 9.18 -5.49 4.82
C LEU A 62 10.12 -5.86 5.97
N GLU A 63 9.83 -6.96 6.65
CA GLU A 63 10.77 -7.68 7.52
C GLU A 63 12.06 -7.93 6.73
N ARG A 64 13.06 -7.08 6.91
CA ARG A 64 14.42 -7.36 6.46
C ARG A 64 14.95 -8.48 7.34
N SER A 65 14.92 -9.70 6.82
CA SER A 65 15.88 -10.76 7.15
C SER A 65 16.32 -10.79 8.61
N SER A 66 15.42 -11.17 9.50
CA SER A 66 15.79 -11.68 10.82
C SER A 66 14.66 -12.59 11.23
N ILE A 67 14.70 -13.86 10.78
CA ILE A 67 14.01 -14.91 11.53
C ILE A 67 14.51 -14.73 12.97
N PRO A 68 13.67 -14.32 13.93
CA PRO A 68 14.14 -14.22 15.29
C PRO A 68 14.49 -15.65 15.68
N ILE A 69 15.70 -15.85 16.20
CA ILE A 69 16.22 -17.16 16.65
C ILE A 69 15.19 -17.88 17.56
N LEU A 70 14.28 -17.12 18.22
CA LEU A 70 13.12 -17.65 18.93
C LEU A 70 12.17 -18.54 18.11
N VAL A 71 11.93 -18.26 16.82
CA VAL A 71 11.00 -19.05 15.99
C VAL A 71 11.62 -20.41 15.63
N LEU A 72 12.95 -20.46 15.44
CA LEU A 72 13.65 -21.73 15.22
C LEU A 72 13.66 -22.60 16.49
N ALA A 73 13.80 -21.98 17.67
CA ALA A 73 13.70 -22.68 18.95
C ALA A 73 12.29 -23.24 19.22
N ALA A 74 11.24 -22.52 18.86
CA ALA A 74 9.86 -22.97 19.04
C ALA A 74 9.51 -24.21 18.18
N ILE A 75 10.13 -24.35 17.00
CA ILE A 75 9.90 -25.50 16.11
C ILE A 75 10.70 -26.73 16.59
N LEU A 76 11.92 -26.54 17.13
CA LEU A 76 12.74 -27.63 17.65
C LEU A 76 12.22 -28.19 18.98
N MET A 77 11.59 -27.35 19.80
CA MET A 77 11.05 -27.77 21.11
C MET A 77 9.68 -28.45 21.01
N GLN A 78 9.04 -28.45 19.84
CA GLN A 78 7.79 -29.18 19.56
C GLN A 78 8.01 -30.54 18.88
N THR A 79 9.26 -30.88 18.55
CA THR A 79 9.62 -32.12 17.84
C THR A 79 10.52 -33.05 18.67
N LEU A 80 10.59 -32.82 19.99
CA LEU A 80 11.28 -33.65 21.00
C LEU A 80 10.33 -33.99 22.15
#